data_AF-A0A859CWM0-F1
#
_entry.id   AF-A0A859CWM0-F1
#
_cell.length_a   1.000
_cell.length_b   1.000
_cell.length_c   1.000
_cell.angle_alpha   90.00
_cell.angle_beta   90.00
_cell.angle_gamma   90.00
#
_symmetry.space_group_name_H-M   'P 1'
#
loop_
_entity.id
_entity.type
_entity.pdbx_description
1 polymer ?
#
loop_
_entity_poly.entity_id
_entity_poly.type
_entity_poly.pdbx_seq_one_letter_code
_entity_poly.pdbx_strand_id
1 'polypeptide(L)'
;MNNKSIKSGLMLEKLETSLLKGQISRRKFIQFAGAAGLLSLTAARVWAEELDAIRENQRQRGASLKKKYDYIVIGAGSAGCALVGRLAADKSKNILLIEAGDWDTAPSILDPRLWFTNLGTEREWGDVSLPSHGVNGRAIAEHTGRVLGGGSSINASIWARPFKADMDHWAKMTGDSRWNYESSLEIFKRIENWNGKENSQYRGKNGPVWCQPADNPLPVATAMLDACRGLGLPVKDDLNGEREVTGEGFALMNHIIKDGQRQNMARSYLYPVMAQKNVTVLVNTHVNKLVIDGTTVQGIELEGSKGRIIVEADVETILSGGGFNTPKLLMLSGIGDEVELKKHNINTVVHSPEVGKNMQDHILHGGVLFESPVQMSHRNSGAEVSGYLKSDSTLDLPDISVVQIELPYVSDVIGKEYNPPSSSWALCGGMVTPKSRGRVTLQSSNPSDRPIVDANFLDHPDDVASLIKSIELCQEIGSTQELKKYVKREVIPGKKLKGKEMEDFVRNGATTYFHASGTCRMGNDDLAVVDNELRVNGLKKLRIADSSIMPRIVSVPTMPACVLIGERASDLLA
;
A
#
# COMPACT_ATOMS: atom_id res chain seq x y z
N MET A 1 -13.57 23.66 24.21
CA MET A 1 -14.66 22.81 23.71
C MET A 1 -15.71 22.66 24.80
N ASN A 2 -16.99 22.85 24.46
CA ASN A 2 -18.07 23.04 25.43
C ASN A 2 -18.44 21.71 26.13
N ASN A 3 -18.69 21.73 27.45
CA ASN A 3 -18.97 20.54 28.29
C ASN A 3 -20.18 19.69 27.81
N LYS A 4 -21.05 20.26 26.96
CA LYS A 4 -22.15 19.55 26.29
C LYS A 4 -21.70 18.60 25.16
N SER A 5 -20.66 18.96 24.40
CA SER A 5 -20.16 18.16 23.26
C SER A 5 -19.43 16.89 23.71
N ILE A 6 -18.80 16.95 24.89
CA ILE A 6 -18.09 15.80 25.48
C ILE A 6 -19.12 14.79 26.01
N LYS A 7 -20.20 15.27 26.64
CA LYS A 7 -21.29 14.42 27.13
C LYS A 7 -22.06 13.74 25.99
N SER A 8 -22.26 14.40 24.85
CA SER A 8 -22.91 13.78 23.69
C SER A 8 -22.06 12.69 23.04
N GLY A 9 -20.72 12.88 22.97
CA GLY A 9 -19.79 11.86 22.45
C GLY A 9 -19.74 10.59 23.30
N LEU A 10 -19.59 10.75 24.62
CA LEU A 10 -19.61 9.62 25.59
C LEU A 10 -20.94 8.86 25.62
N MET A 11 -22.05 9.53 25.28
CA MET A 11 -23.36 8.89 25.20
C MET A 11 -23.52 8.06 23.91
N LEU A 12 -22.95 8.53 22.80
CA LEU A 12 -22.95 7.82 21.51
C LEU A 12 -22.11 6.54 21.60
N GLU A 13 -20.92 6.63 22.18
CA GLU A 13 -20.00 5.49 22.32
C GLU A 13 -20.61 4.36 23.17
N LYS A 14 -21.39 4.72 24.21
CA LYS A 14 -22.15 3.76 25.01
C LYS A 14 -23.31 3.12 24.23
N LEU A 15 -24.01 3.90 23.40
CA LEU A 15 -25.10 3.39 22.57
C LEU A 15 -24.60 2.46 21.45
N GLU A 16 -23.47 2.80 20.81
CA GLU A 16 -22.81 1.96 19.81
C GLU A 16 -22.30 0.65 20.43
N THR A 17 -21.62 0.74 21.58
CA THR A 17 -21.18 -0.44 22.33
C THR A 17 -22.36 -1.35 22.69
N SER A 18 -23.50 -0.78 23.07
CA SER A 18 -24.71 -1.54 23.41
C SER A 18 -25.35 -2.20 22.18
N LEU A 19 -25.29 -1.56 21.00
CA LEU A 19 -25.76 -2.14 19.74
C LEU A 19 -24.86 -3.29 19.28
N LEU A 20 -23.53 -3.10 19.33
CA LEU A 20 -22.54 -4.11 18.96
C LEU A 20 -22.61 -5.34 19.87
N LYS A 21 -22.94 -5.15 21.15
CA LYS A 21 -23.17 -6.23 22.13
C LYS A 21 -24.57 -6.86 22.04
N GLY A 22 -25.43 -6.41 21.11
CA GLY A 22 -26.80 -6.92 20.95
C GLY A 22 -27.75 -6.57 22.11
N GLN A 23 -27.36 -5.65 23.00
CA GLN A 23 -28.12 -5.29 24.21
C GLN A 23 -29.30 -4.35 23.91
N ILE A 24 -29.26 -3.66 22.76
CA ILE A 24 -30.38 -2.86 22.26
C ILE A 24 -30.66 -3.21 20.80
N SER A 25 -31.93 -3.17 20.42
CA SER A 25 -32.32 -3.36 19.03
C SER A 25 -31.99 -2.14 18.18
N ARG A 26 -31.77 -2.35 16.88
CA ARG A 26 -31.56 -1.28 15.87
C ARG A 26 -32.63 -0.19 15.96
N ARG A 27 -33.89 -0.55 16.23
CA ARG A 27 -35.02 0.39 16.41
C ARG A 27 -34.86 1.27 17.67
N LYS A 28 -34.42 0.70 18.79
CA LYS A 28 -34.19 1.45 20.04
C LYS A 28 -32.98 2.38 19.92
N PHE A 29 -31.89 1.94 19.28
CA PHE A 29 -30.73 2.77 19.01
C PHE A 29 -31.11 4.06 18.24
N ILE A 30 -31.87 3.91 17.15
CA ILE A 30 -32.35 5.03 16.32
C ILE A 30 -33.17 6.03 17.13
N GLN A 31 -34.04 5.54 18.02
CA GLN A 31 -34.91 6.38 18.84
C GLN A 31 -34.12 7.20 19.86
N PHE A 32 -33.12 6.60 20.50
CA PHE A 32 -32.24 7.29 21.47
C PHE A 32 -31.31 8.30 20.79
N ALA A 33 -30.80 7.96 19.61
CA ALA A 33 -29.86 8.81 18.89
C ALA A 33 -30.57 10.02 18.22
N GLY A 34 -31.82 9.84 17.77
CA GLY A 34 -32.67 10.94 17.26
C GLY A 34 -33.08 11.94 18.34
N ALA A 35 -33.36 11.50 19.57
CA ALA A 35 -33.68 12.38 20.70
C ALA A 35 -32.51 13.28 21.14
N ALA A 36 -31.27 12.97 20.72
CA ALA A 36 -30.07 13.73 21.04
C ALA A 36 -29.72 14.84 20.02
N GLY A 37 -30.53 15.07 18.98
CA GLY A 37 -30.36 16.20 18.05
C GLY A 37 -29.14 16.14 17.13
N LEU A 38 -28.67 14.93 16.80
CA LEU A 38 -27.47 14.70 16.00
C LEU A 38 -27.79 14.63 14.49
N LEU A 39 -27.56 15.73 13.77
CA LEU A 39 -27.63 15.82 12.29
C LEU A 39 -26.59 14.93 11.56
N SER A 40 -25.57 14.40 12.26
CA SER A 40 -24.55 13.51 11.68
C SER A 40 -25.05 12.10 11.38
N LEU A 41 -26.08 11.63 12.10
CA LEU A 41 -26.61 10.27 11.95
C LEU A 41 -27.44 10.08 10.69
N THR A 42 -28.08 11.14 10.18
CA THR A 42 -28.84 11.07 8.94
C THR A 42 -27.93 10.91 7.73
N ALA A 43 -26.81 11.64 7.66
CA ALA A 43 -25.85 11.50 6.57
C ALA A 43 -25.11 10.15 6.62
N ALA A 44 -24.66 9.72 7.80
CA ALA A 44 -24.03 8.41 7.98
C ALA A 44 -24.99 7.26 7.64
N ARG A 45 -26.27 7.40 7.99
CA ARG A 45 -27.31 6.42 7.66
C ARG A 45 -27.61 6.37 6.17
N VAL A 46 -27.79 7.52 5.52
CA VAL A 46 -28.02 7.58 4.06
C VAL A 46 -26.84 6.95 3.32
N TRP A 47 -25.61 7.28 3.73
CA TRP A 47 -24.42 6.67 3.13
C TRP A 47 -24.35 5.15 3.35
N ALA A 48 -24.67 4.66 4.55
CA ALA A 48 -24.72 3.22 4.80
C ALA A 48 -25.79 2.50 3.95
N GLU A 49 -26.98 3.10 3.80
CA GLU A 49 -28.06 2.59 2.95
C GLU A 49 -27.64 2.58 1.46
N GLU A 50 -26.92 3.59 0.99
CA GLU A 50 -26.33 3.62 -0.36
C GLU A 50 -25.28 2.52 -0.55
N LEU A 51 -24.39 2.31 0.41
CA LEU A 51 -23.37 1.25 0.36
C LEU A 51 -23.99 -0.16 0.36
N ASP A 52 -25.05 -0.39 1.14
CA ASP A 52 -25.82 -1.64 1.10
C ASP A 52 -26.46 -1.84 -0.28
N ALA A 53 -27.08 -0.80 -0.84
CA ALA A 53 -27.70 -0.86 -2.16
C ALA A 53 -26.68 -1.12 -3.29
N ILE A 54 -25.49 -0.51 -3.22
CA ILE A 54 -24.39 -0.77 -4.16
C ILE A 54 -23.98 -2.23 -4.11
N ARG A 55 -23.75 -2.78 -2.91
CA ARG A 55 -23.32 -4.18 -2.73
C ARG A 55 -24.36 -5.17 -3.23
N GLU A 56 -25.63 -4.93 -2.93
CA GLU A 56 -26.73 -5.77 -3.42
C GLU A 56 -26.84 -5.72 -4.95
N ASN A 57 -26.69 -4.53 -5.55
CA ASN A 57 -26.66 -4.38 -7.00
C ASN A 57 -25.51 -5.17 -7.63
N GLN A 58 -24.30 -5.07 -7.06
CA GLN A 58 -23.14 -5.81 -7.55
C GLN A 58 -23.31 -7.33 -7.37
N ARG A 59 -23.92 -7.79 -6.27
CA ARG A 59 -24.28 -9.19 -6.07
C ARG A 59 -25.23 -9.69 -7.16
N GLN A 60 -26.24 -8.90 -7.51
CA GLN A 60 -27.17 -9.26 -8.60
C GLN A 60 -26.46 -9.34 -9.95
N ARG A 61 -25.59 -8.35 -10.28
CA ARG A 61 -24.79 -8.38 -11.51
C ARG A 61 -23.84 -9.57 -11.57
N GLY A 62 -23.23 -9.93 -10.45
CA GLY A 62 -22.36 -11.09 -10.34
C GLY A 62 -23.09 -12.42 -10.50
N ALA A 63 -24.34 -12.51 -10.04
CA ALA A 63 -25.19 -13.68 -10.28
C ALA A 63 -25.59 -13.82 -11.76
N SER A 64 -25.58 -12.72 -12.53
CA SER A 64 -25.92 -12.66 -13.95
C SER A 64 -24.77 -12.10 -14.79
N LEU A 65 -23.58 -12.68 -14.65
CA LEU A 65 -22.40 -12.24 -15.41
C LEU A 65 -22.64 -12.27 -16.92
N LYS A 66 -22.27 -11.19 -17.59
CA LYS A 66 -22.16 -11.18 -19.05
C LYS A 66 -21.06 -12.14 -19.46
N LYS A 67 -21.23 -12.78 -20.61
CA LYS A 67 -20.17 -13.61 -21.22
C LYS A 67 -18.94 -12.78 -21.62
N LYS A 68 -19.14 -11.47 -21.80
CA LYS A 68 -18.21 -10.60 -22.52
C LYS A 68 -18.29 -9.18 -21.97
N TYR A 69 -17.12 -8.56 -21.76
CA TYR A 69 -16.94 -7.18 -21.29
C TYR A 69 -15.92 -6.47 -22.17
N ASP A 70 -15.95 -5.14 -22.21
CA ASP A 70 -14.93 -4.37 -22.93
C ASP A 70 -13.58 -4.48 -22.23
N TYR A 71 -13.58 -4.28 -20.92
CA TYR A 71 -12.40 -4.40 -20.07
C TYR A 71 -12.63 -5.39 -18.94
N ILE A 72 -11.63 -6.24 -18.71
CA ILE A 72 -11.54 -7.08 -17.51
C ILE A 72 -10.33 -6.62 -16.70
N VAL A 73 -10.55 -6.15 -15.47
CA VAL A 73 -9.50 -5.73 -14.54
C VAL A 73 -9.41 -6.73 -13.41
N ILE A 74 -8.21 -7.28 -13.17
CA ILE A 74 -7.97 -8.36 -12.21
C ILE A 74 -7.19 -7.79 -11.01
N GLY A 75 -7.86 -7.63 -9.88
CA GLY A 75 -7.34 -7.05 -8.65
C GLY A 75 -7.91 -5.65 -8.39
N ALA A 76 -8.59 -5.48 -7.27
CA ALA A 76 -9.14 -4.19 -6.84
C ALA A 76 -8.21 -3.48 -5.84
N GLY A 77 -6.90 -3.59 -6.03
CA GLY A 77 -5.90 -2.83 -5.28
C GLY A 77 -5.88 -1.35 -5.66
N SER A 78 -4.87 -0.61 -5.19
CA SER A 78 -4.77 0.85 -5.41
C SER A 78 -4.81 1.25 -6.89
N ALA A 79 -4.07 0.54 -7.74
CA ALA A 79 -4.01 0.81 -9.17
C ALA A 79 -5.30 0.42 -9.90
N GLY A 80 -5.83 -0.78 -9.64
CA GLY A 80 -7.10 -1.25 -10.22
C GLY A 80 -8.29 -0.37 -9.83
N CYS A 81 -8.32 0.12 -8.58
CA CYS A 81 -9.31 1.11 -8.13
C CYS A 81 -9.23 2.38 -8.98
N ALA A 82 -8.05 2.98 -9.10
CA ALA A 82 -7.85 4.21 -9.85
C ALA A 82 -8.21 4.06 -11.33
N LEU A 83 -7.74 2.98 -11.95
CA LEU A 83 -8.02 2.63 -13.34
C LEU A 83 -9.52 2.54 -13.61
N VAL A 84 -10.24 1.71 -12.85
CA VAL A 84 -11.68 1.52 -13.06
C VAL A 84 -12.47 2.78 -12.75
N GLY A 85 -12.08 3.53 -11.72
CA GLY A 85 -12.71 4.81 -11.38
C GLY A 85 -12.65 5.81 -12.54
N ARG A 86 -11.58 5.79 -13.35
CA ARG A 86 -11.44 6.62 -14.54
C ARG A 86 -12.13 6.03 -15.77
N LEU A 87 -11.91 4.75 -16.07
CA LEU A 87 -12.54 4.09 -17.23
C LEU A 87 -14.08 4.13 -17.17
N ALA A 88 -14.66 4.12 -15.97
CA ALA A 88 -16.11 4.19 -15.80
C ALA A 88 -16.75 5.47 -16.37
N ALA A 89 -15.97 6.53 -16.63
CA ALA A 89 -16.46 7.74 -17.28
C ALA A 89 -17.03 7.47 -18.69
N ASP A 90 -16.46 6.52 -19.43
CA ASP A 90 -17.02 6.06 -20.71
C ASP A 90 -18.13 5.03 -20.46
N LYS A 91 -19.37 5.52 -20.47
CA LYS A 91 -20.58 4.70 -20.25
C LYS A 91 -20.89 3.75 -21.41
N SER A 92 -20.19 3.85 -22.54
CA SER A 92 -20.33 2.92 -23.66
C SER A 92 -19.58 1.60 -23.42
N LYS A 93 -18.60 1.59 -22.50
CA LYS A 93 -17.74 0.46 -22.20
C LYS A 93 -18.16 -0.25 -20.93
N ASN A 94 -18.30 -1.57 -21.02
CA ASN A 94 -18.61 -2.45 -19.89
C ASN A 94 -17.32 -2.94 -19.24
N ILE A 95 -17.23 -2.77 -17.92
CA ILE A 95 -16.04 -3.08 -17.14
C ILE A 95 -16.39 -4.18 -16.15
N LEU A 96 -15.58 -5.24 -16.11
CA LEU A 96 -15.58 -6.24 -15.06
C LEU A 96 -14.33 -6.07 -14.20
N LEU A 97 -14.50 -5.73 -12.93
CA LEU A 97 -13.44 -5.70 -11.92
C LEU A 97 -13.58 -6.92 -11.02
N ILE A 98 -12.48 -7.64 -10.79
CA ILE A 98 -12.46 -8.86 -9.98
C ILE A 98 -11.52 -8.69 -8.80
N GLU A 99 -11.98 -9.06 -7.61
CA GLU A 99 -11.24 -9.03 -6.36
C GLU A 99 -11.34 -10.40 -5.66
N ALA A 100 -10.18 -10.91 -5.25
CA ALA A 100 -10.09 -12.21 -4.59
C ALA A 100 -10.58 -12.18 -3.14
N GLY A 101 -10.47 -11.01 -2.49
CA GLY A 101 -10.94 -10.75 -1.14
C GLY A 101 -12.37 -10.23 -1.04
N ASP A 102 -12.78 -9.96 0.19
CA ASP A 102 -14.13 -9.48 0.50
C ASP A 102 -14.24 -7.93 0.44
N TRP A 103 -15.40 -7.39 0.79
CA TRP A 103 -15.63 -5.96 0.93
C TRP A 103 -14.83 -5.31 2.07
N ASP A 104 -14.46 -4.04 1.90
CA ASP A 104 -13.63 -3.26 2.83
C ASP A 104 -14.41 -2.69 4.03
N THR A 105 -15.33 -3.47 4.58
CA THR A 105 -16.32 -3.00 5.57
C THR A 105 -15.94 -3.28 7.03
N ALA A 106 -14.83 -3.96 7.28
CA ALA A 106 -14.38 -4.27 8.63
C ALA A 106 -14.10 -2.97 9.42
N PRO A 107 -14.52 -2.87 10.71
CA PRO A 107 -14.21 -1.69 11.53
C PRO A 107 -12.71 -1.40 11.64
N SER A 108 -11.87 -2.44 11.63
CA SER A 108 -10.40 -2.32 11.64
C SER A 108 -9.80 -1.75 10.35
N ILE A 109 -10.54 -1.77 9.24
CA ILE A 109 -10.19 -1.07 7.99
C ILE A 109 -10.58 0.41 8.10
N LEU A 110 -11.81 0.66 8.57
CA LEU A 110 -12.38 2.00 8.66
C LEU A 110 -11.62 2.90 9.62
N ASP A 111 -11.31 2.40 10.81
CA ASP A 111 -10.54 3.12 11.81
C ASP A 111 -9.03 2.99 11.52
N PRO A 112 -8.36 4.07 11.08
CA PRO A 112 -6.95 4.01 10.76
C PRO A 112 -6.08 3.66 11.97
N ARG A 113 -6.54 3.85 13.21
CA ARG A 113 -5.79 3.53 14.44
C ARG A 113 -5.66 2.02 14.67
N LEU A 114 -6.43 1.21 13.96
CA LEU A 114 -6.50 -0.24 14.12
C LEU A 114 -5.82 -1.00 12.97
N TRP A 115 -5.13 -0.32 12.06
CA TRP A 115 -4.63 -0.91 10.82
C TRP A 115 -3.80 -2.19 11.04
N PHE A 116 -2.95 -2.20 12.06
CA PHE A 116 -2.10 -3.34 12.41
C PHE A 116 -2.89 -4.59 12.85
N THR A 117 -4.16 -4.44 13.26
CA THR A 117 -5.06 -5.56 13.60
C THR A 117 -5.62 -6.28 12.37
N ASN A 118 -5.38 -5.74 11.16
CA ASN A 118 -5.72 -6.41 9.92
C ASN A 118 -4.66 -7.43 9.49
N LEU A 119 -3.42 -7.29 9.98
CA LEU A 119 -2.30 -8.16 9.62
C LEU A 119 -2.53 -9.56 10.20
N GLY A 120 -2.19 -10.60 9.43
CA GLY A 120 -2.41 -12.00 9.81
C GLY A 120 -3.88 -12.45 9.82
N THR A 121 -4.80 -11.69 9.21
CA THR A 121 -6.24 -12.02 9.13
C THR A 121 -6.65 -12.43 7.73
N GLU A 122 -7.93 -12.78 7.52
CA GLU A 122 -8.50 -13.11 6.21
C GLU A 122 -8.46 -11.97 5.17
N ARG A 123 -8.13 -10.74 5.62
CA ARG A 123 -8.01 -9.52 4.80
C ARG A 123 -6.68 -9.41 4.06
N GLU A 124 -5.76 -10.35 4.23
CA GLU A 124 -4.49 -10.41 3.50
C GLU A 124 -4.28 -11.77 2.85
N TRP A 125 -3.30 -11.87 1.95
CA TRP A 125 -2.93 -13.11 1.30
C TRP A 125 -2.18 -14.09 2.21
N GLY A 126 -1.50 -13.57 3.24
CA GLY A 126 -0.72 -14.37 4.18
C GLY A 126 0.56 -14.97 3.59
N ASP A 127 1.16 -14.30 2.60
CA ASP A 127 2.44 -14.72 2.02
C ASP A 127 3.57 -14.56 3.06
N VAL A 128 4.56 -15.46 2.97
CA VAL A 128 5.72 -15.45 3.85
C VAL A 128 6.96 -15.67 3.00
N SER A 129 7.94 -14.78 3.11
CA SER A 129 9.20 -14.94 2.40
C SER A 129 10.04 -16.08 2.99
N LEU A 130 10.78 -16.76 2.12
CA LEU A 130 11.67 -17.84 2.50
C LEU A 130 12.74 -17.35 3.50
N PRO A 131 13.13 -18.19 4.47
CA PRO A 131 14.30 -17.95 5.30
C PRO A 131 15.54 -17.62 4.47
N SER A 132 16.22 -16.53 4.79
CA SER A 132 17.48 -16.16 4.13
C SER A 132 18.56 -15.79 5.14
N HIS A 133 19.82 -15.94 4.73
CA HIS A 133 20.97 -15.56 5.56
C HIS A 133 20.97 -14.06 5.87
N GLY A 134 20.43 -13.23 4.95
CA GLY A 134 20.39 -11.79 5.11
C GLY A 134 19.53 -11.31 6.28
N VAL A 135 18.58 -12.13 6.75
CA VAL A 135 17.75 -11.85 7.93
C VAL A 135 17.91 -12.89 9.02
N ASN A 136 19.11 -13.46 9.16
CA ASN A 136 19.47 -14.45 10.18
C ASN A 136 18.57 -15.71 10.17
N GLY A 137 18.21 -16.19 8.98
CA GLY A 137 17.42 -17.41 8.80
C GLY A 137 15.94 -17.25 9.17
N ARG A 138 15.45 -16.01 9.28
CA ARG A 138 14.04 -15.73 9.57
C ARG A 138 13.21 -15.78 8.30
N ALA A 139 12.04 -16.41 8.39
CA ALA A 139 10.96 -16.20 7.43
C ALA A 139 10.21 -14.92 7.82
N ILE A 140 9.97 -14.01 6.87
CA ILE A 140 9.33 -12.72 7.13
C ILE A 140 7.93 -12.70 6.51
N ALA A 141 6.92 -12.37 7.30
CA ALA A 141 5.54 -12.24 6.81
C ALA A 141 5.41 -11.04 5.87
N GLU A 142 4.74 -11.25 4.73
CA GLU A 142 4.51 -10.24 3.70
C GLU A 142 3.01 -9.89 3.64
N HIS A 143 2.62 -8.87 4.41
CA HIS A 143 1.22 -8.48 4.56
C HIS A 143 0.70 -7.68 3.35
N THR A 144 0.23 -8.39 2.32
CA THR A 144 -0.41 -7.78 1.14
C THR A 144 -1.94 -7.96 1.19
N GLY A 145 -2.68 -6.88 0.89
CA GLY A 145 -4.14 -6.86 1.05
C GLY A 145 -4.89 -7.79 0.08
N ARG A 146 -5.83 -8.56 0.63
CA ARG A 146 -6.81 -9.42 -0.03
C ARG A 146 -8.20 -8.98 0.40
N VAL A 147 -8.60 -7.81 -0.07
CA VAL A 147 -9.84 -7.10 0.25
C VAL A 147 -10.02 -5.99 -0.78
N LEU A 148 -11.25 -5.54 -1.03
CA LEU A 148 -11.50 -4.38 -1.88
C LEU A 148 -10.62 -3.17 -1.43
N GLY A 149 -9.93 -2.53 -2.37
CA GLY A 149 -8.91 -1.50 -2.10
C GLY A 149 -7.49 -2.05 -1.88
N GLY A 150 -7.33 -3.37 -1.76
CA GLY A 150 -6.06 -4.07 -1.56
C GLY A 150 -5.26 -3.51 -0.37
N GLY A 151 -3.96 -3.29 -0.58
CA GLY A 151 -3.07 -2.73 0.44
C GLY A 151 -3.54 -1.38 1.02
N SER A 152 -4.25 -0.54 0.25
CA SER A 152 -4.76 0.75 0.75
C SER A 152 -5.81 0.60 1.86
N SER A 153 -6.43 -0.57 1.98
CA SER A 153 -7.43 -0.89 3.01
C SER A 153 -6.81 -1.37 4.32
N ILE A 154 -5.57 -1.87 4.31
CA ILE A 154 -4.92 -2.45 5.50
C ILE A 154 -3.66 -1.69 5.95
N ASN A 155 -3.14 -0.77 5.15
CA ASN A 155 -1.90 -0.04 5.44
C ASN A 155 -2.06 1.09 6.49
N ALA A 156 -0.97 1.80 6.78
CA ALA A 156 -0.95 2.94 7.72
C ALA A 156 -1.51 4.27 7.15
N SER A 157 -2.23 4.28 6.02
CA SER A 157 -2.87 5.47 5.42
C SER A 157 -1.92 6.60 5.01
N ILE A 158 -0.63 6.32 4.82
CA ILE A 158 0.40 7.31 4.48
C ILE A 158 0.35 7.65 2.98
N TRP A 159 0.27 8.95 2.66
CA TRP A 159 0.27 9.49 1.30
C TRP A 159 1.58 10.24 1.01
N ALA A 160 2.62 9.51 0.58
CA ALA A 160 3.91 10.08 0.24
C ALA A 160 4.20 9.88 -1.26
N ARG A 161 4.41 10.98 -2.00
CA ARG A 161 4.67 10.91 -3.45
C ARG A 161 6.12 10.54 -3.75
N PRO A 162 6.38 9.85 -4.88
CA PRO A 162 7.74 9.53 -5.32
C PRO A 162 8.63 10.75 -5.52
N PHE A 163 9.94 10.54 -5.42
CA PHE A 163 10.92 11.58 -5.71
C PHE A 163 11.06 11.82 -7.22
N LYS A 164 11.59 12.99 -7.59
CA LYS A 164 11.90 13.31 -8.99
C LYS A 164 12.83 12.27 -9.62
N ALA A 165 13.87 11.87 -8.89
CA ALA A 165 14.82 10.86 -9.37
C ALA A 165 14.22 9.45 -9.52
N ASP A 166 13.13 9.12 -8.82
CA ASP A 166 12.40 7.87 -9.04
C ASP A 166 11.71 7.89 -10.42
N MET A 167 10.93 8.94 -10.66
CA MET A 167 10.12 9.07 -11.87
C MET A 167 10.99 9.29 -13.11
N ASP A 168 12.03 10.13 -13.01
CA ASP A 168 12.95 10.34 -14.12
C ASP A 168 13.74 9.06 -14.46
N HIS A 169 14.02 8.20 -13.48
CA HIS A 169 14.56 6.87 -13.74
C HIS A 169 13.57 5.99 -14.50
N TRP A 170 12.29 5.98 -14.12
CA TRP A 170 11.27 5.24 -14.86
C TRP A 170 11.19 5.70 -16.32
N ALA A 171 11.15 7.02 -16.56
CA ALA A 171 11.18 7.58 -17.90
C ALA A 171 12.42 7.17 -18.70
N LYS A 172 13.59 7.11 -18.05
CA LYS A 172 14.83 6.62 -18.68
C LYS A 172 14.72 5.14 -19.06
N MET A 173 14.20 4.29 -18.16
CA MET A 173 14.07 2.86 -18.40
C MET A 173 13.06 2.53 -19.51
N THR A 174 12.02 3.34 -19.65
CA THR A 174 11.01 3.17 -20.71
C THR A 174 11.34 3.92 -21.99
N GLY A 175 12.29 4.87 -21.95
CA GLY A 175 12.51 5.83 -23.04
C GLY A 175 11.32 6.76 -23.29
N ASP A 176 10.49 7.02 -22.27
CA ASP A 176 9.21 7.71 -22.43
C ASP A 176 9.00 8.76 -21.34
N SER A 177 8.93 10.03 -21.75
CA SER A 177 8.77 11.17 -20.86
C SER A 177 7.41 11.20 -20.13
N ARG A 178 6.41 10.42 -20.57
CA ARG A 178 5.15 10.25 -19.82
C ARG A 178 5.41 9.73 -18.40
N TRP A 179 6.51 9.02 -18.16
CA TRP A 179 6.85 8.48 -16.83
C TRP A 179 7.73 9.42 -15.99
N ASN A 180 8.10 10.60 -16.47
CA ASN A 180 8.98 11.51 -15.75
C ASN A 180 8.27 12.23 -14.59
N TYR A 181 9.04 12.97 -13.79
CA TYR A 181 8.49 13.68 -12.63
C TYR A 181 7.42 14.71 -13.00
N GLU A 182 7.65 15.56 -14.00
CA GLU A 182 6.73 16.64 -14.36
C GLU A 182 5.38 16.08 -14.81
N SER A 183 5.39 15.04 -15.65
CA SER A 183 4.17 14.36 -16.08
C SER A 183 3.45 13.69 -14.91
N SER A 184 4.21 13.05 -14.02
CA SER A 184 3.66 12.39 -12.84
C SER A 184 3.06 13.39 -11.84
N LEU A 185 3.68 14.55 -11.65
CA LEU A 185 3.19 15.62 -10.79
C LEU A 185 1.86 16.18 -11.30
N GLU A 186 1.69 16.36 -12.61
CA GLU A 186 0.40 16.77 -13.17
C GLU A 186 -0.69 15.73 -12.93
N ILE A 187 -0.38 14.42 -13.01
CA ILE A 187 -1.35 13.39 -12.60
C ILE A 187 -1.65 13.48 -11.10
N PHE A 188 -0.64 13.62 -10.24
CA PHE A 188 -0.89 13.77 -8.80
C PHE A 188 -1.77 14.98 -8.46
N LYS A 189 -1.64 16.09 -9.20
CA LYS A 189 -2.55 17.24 -9.07
C LYS A 189 -3.98 16.92 -9.48
N ARG A 190 -4.21 15.97 -10.38
CA ARG A 190 -5.56 15.45 -10.72
C ARG A 190 -6.09 14.41 -9.72
N ILE A 191 -5.19 13.68 -9.07
CA ILE A 191 -5.50 12.67 -8.05
C ILE A 191 -5.93 13.35 -6.75
N GLU A 192 -5.23 14.40 -6.33
CA GLU A 192 -5.34 14.95 -4.98
C GLU A 192 -6.54 15.89 -4.78
N ASN A 193 -7.18 15.73 -3.64
CA ASN A 193 -8.00 16.71 -2.94
C ASN A 193 -7.28 17.07 -1.64
N TRP A 194 -6.36 18.03 -1.75
CA TRP A 194 -5.49 18.48 -0.67
C TRP A 194 -6.19 19.44 0.29
N ASN A 195 -6.03 19.18 1.58
CA ASN A 195 -6.64 19.93 2.68
C ASN A 195 -5.62 20.48 3.68
N GLY A 196 -4.39 20.76 3.23
CA GLY A 196 -3.40 21.52 3.98
C GLY A 196 -3.13 22.90 3.38
N LYS A 197 -1.96 23.46 3.69
CA LYS A 197 -1.52 24.76 3.17
C LYS A 197 -1.48 24.75 1.65
N GLU A 198 -2.08 25.76 1.03
CA GLU A 198 -2.15 25.83 -0.43
C GLU A 198 -0.76 25.92 -1.06
N ASN A 199 -0.55 25.14 -2.11
CA ASN A 199 0.65 25.22 -2.93
C ASN A 199 0.32 24.75 -4.35
N SER A 200 0.00 25.67 -5.25
CA SER A 200 -0.44 25.36 -6.61
C SER A 200 0.65 24.75 -7.50
N GLN A 201 1.91 24.91 -7.12
CA GLN A 201 3.03 24.27 -7.82
C GLN A 201 2.96 22.75 -7.66
N TYR A 202 2.57 22.27 -6.46
CA TYR A 202 2.65 20.85 -6.15
C TYR A 202 1.30 20.16 -5.91
N ARG A 203 0.26 20.86 -5.44
CA ARG A 203 -0.93 20.22 -4.85
C ARG A 203 -2.17 20.34 -5.73
N GLY A 204 -2.97 19.27 -5.76
CA GLY A 204 -4.31 19.21 -6.34
C GLY A 204 -5.41 19.49 -5.32
N LYS A 205 -6.57 20.02 -5.74
CA LYS A 205 -7.70 20.34 -4.83
C LYS A 205 -9.03 19.66 -5.14
N ASN A 206 -9.16 19.03 -6.30
CA ASN A 206 -10.46 18.54 -6.80
C ASN A 206 -10.44 17.07 -7.22
N GLY A 207 -9.35 16.36 -6.89
CA GLY A 207 -9.22 14.96 -7.22
C GLY A 207 -10.02 14.03 -6.30
N PRO A 208 -10.06 12.73 -6.62
CA PRO A 208 -10.78 11.73 -5.82
C PRO A 208 -10.12 11.41 -4.47
N VAL A 209 -8.80 11.57 -4.34
CA VAL A 209 -8.07 11.16 -3.13
C VAL A 209 -7.98 12.31 -2.15
N TRP A 210 -8.77 12.21 -1.07
CA TRP A 210 -8.66 13.12 0.06
C TRP A 210 -7.35 12.94 0.80
N CYS A 211 -6.57 14.02 0.96
CA CYS A 211 -5.37 13.98 1.78
C CYS A 211 -5.12 15.30 2.52
N GLN A 212 -4.43 15.21 3.66
CA GLN A 212 -4.02 16.35 4.50
C GLN A 212 -2.78 15.98 5.30
N PRO A 213 -2.03 16.94 5.88
CA PRO A 213 -1.05 16.62 6.91
C PRO A 213 -1.77 15.91 8.08
N ALA A 214 -1.02 15.13 8.85
CA ALA A 214 -1.45 14.62 10.14
C ALA A 214 -2.30 15.63 10.91
N ASP A 215 -3.56 15.27 11.20
CA ASP A 215 -4.48 16.13 11.92
C ASP A 215 -4.24 15.99 13.42
N ASN A 216 -4.07 17.13 14.11
CA ASN A 216 -3.81 17.20 15.54
C ASN A 216 -2.76 16.14 16.01
N PRO A 217 -1.53 16.15 15.45
CA PRO A 217 -0.51 15.14 15.77
C PRO A 217 -0.17 15.16 17.26
N LEU A 218 0.35 14.06 17.80
CA LEU A 218 0.82 14.09 19.18
C LEU A 218 2.01 15.05 19.33
N PRO A 219 2.17 15.71 20.50
CA PRO A 219 3.29 16.62 20.73
C PRO A 219 4.70 16.00 20.57
N VAL A 220 4.84 14.67 20.59
CA VAL A 220 6.10 13.98 20.31
C VAL A 220 6.51 14.10 18.84
N ALA A 221 5.55 14.12 17.91
CA ALA A 221 5.78 14.30 16.48
C ALA A 221 6.38 15.68 16.18
N THR A 222 5.79 16.74 16.73
CA THR A 222 6.31 18.11 16.55
C THR A 222 7.68 18.28 17.20
N ALA A 223 7.90 17.66 18.37
CA ALA A 223 9.20 17.69 19.02
C ALA A 223 10.29 16.93 18.26
N MET A 224 9.95 15.84 17.57
CA MET A 224 10.87 15.17 16.65
C MET A 224 11.27 16.09 15.50
N LEU A 225 10.33 16.83 14.90
CA LEU A 225 10.67 17.80 13.85
C LEU A 225 11.59 18.91 14.40
N ASP A 226 11.35 19.39 15.62
CA ASP A 226 12.25 20.36 16.27
C ASP A 226 13.65 19.75 16.54
N ALA A 227 13.72 18.49 16.98
CA ALA A 227 14.98 17.76 17.12
C ALA A 227 15.74 17.67 15.80
N CYS A 228 15.05 17.34 14.71
CA CYS A 228 15.63 17.32 13.36
C CYS A 228 16.20 18.69 12.98
N ARG A 229 15.48 19.80 13.25
CA ARG A 229 16.00 21.16 13.01
C ARG A 229 17.24 21.45 13.85
N GLY A 230 17.23 21.07 15.13
CA GLY A 230 18.37 21.26 16.05
C GLY A 230 19.64 20.52 15.60
N LEU A 231 19.48 19.36 14.95
CA LEU A 231 20.56 18.59 14.34
C LEU A 231 20.97 19.10 12.94
N GLY A 232 20.31 20.13 12.42
CA GLY A 232 20.57 20.65 11.06
C GLY A 232 20.01 19.78 9.94
N LEU A 233 19.15 18.81 10.25
CA LEU A 233 18.48 17.98 9.26
C LEU A 233 17.39 18.79 8.52
N PRO A 234 17.21 18.59 7.21
CA PRO A 234 16.22 19.34 6.43
C PRO A 234 14.80 19.02 6.93
N VAL A 235 14.08 20.04 7.39
CA VAL A 235 12.65 19.95 7.73
C VAL A 235 11.86 20.77 6.74
N LYS A 236 10.82 20.17 6.13
CA LYS A 236 9.96 20.78 5.12
C LYS A 236 8.57 21.08 5.70
N ASP A 237 7.90 22.07 5.11
CA ASP A 237 6.51 22.42 5.45
C ASP A 237 5.51 21.29 5.12
N ASP A 238 5.84 20.48 4.11
CA ASP A 238 4.99 19.44 3.55
C ASP A 238 5.84 18.24 3.15
N LEU A 239 5.34 17.03 3.40
CA LEU A 239 6.00 15.81 2.94
C LEU A 239 5.96 15.70 1.41
N ASN A 240 4.94 16.25 0.76
CA ASN A 240 4.78 16.21 -0.69
C ASN A 240 4.98 17.61 -1.28
N GLY A 241 6.04 17.79 -2.06
CA GLY A 241 6.40 19.08 -2.63
C GLY A 241 7.90 19.21 -2.79
N GLU A 242 8.51 20.23 -2.18
CA GLU A 242 9.93 20.53 -2.32
C GLU A 242 10.84 19.33 -2.03
N ARG A 243 10.48 18.49 -1.04
CA ARG A 243 11.19 17.25 -0.68
C ARG A 243 11.43 16.34 -1.89
N GLU A 244 10.45 16.23 -2.78
CA GLU A 244 10.51 15.35 -3.96
C GLU A 244 11.62 15.78 -4.92
N VAL A 245 11.94 17.07 -4.96
CA VAL A 245 12.96 17.66 -5.85
C VAL A 245 14.31 17.73 -5.14
N THR A 246 14.34 18.08 -3.84
CA THR A 246 15.59 18.15 -3.07
C THR A 246 16.14 16.77 -2.74
N GLY A 247 15.31 15.72 -2.77
CA GLY A 247 15.70 14.34 -2.50
C GLY A 247 15.78 13.99 -1.01
N GLU A 248 15.52 14.95 -0.12
CA GLU A 248 15.69 14.82 1.33
C GLU A 248 14.72 15.73 2.08
N GLY A 249 14.31 15.29 3.27
CA GLY A 249 13.51 16.12 4.17
C GLY A 249 12.62 15.32 5.13
N PHE A 250 12.42 15.89 6.32
CA PHE A 250 11.45 15.48 7.32
C PHE A 250 10.21 16.38 7.27
N ALA A 251 9.04 15.79 7.45
CA ALA A 251 7.80 16.54 7.60
C ALA A 251 6.75 15.70 8.35
N LEU A 252 5.66 16.34 8.75
CA LEU A 252 4.46 15.61 9.13
C LEU A 252 4.01 14.74 7.96
N MET A 253 3.60 13.51 8.25
CA MET A 253 3.04 12.62 7.25
C MET A 253 1.76 13.21 6.69
N ASN A 254 1.58 13.06 5.38
CA ASN A 254 0.28 13.28 4.76
C ASN A 254 -0.53 11.99 4.89
N HIS A 255 -1.80 12.10 5.29
CA HIS A 255 -2.71 10.97 5.49
C HIS A 255 -3.93 11.04 4.58
N ILE A 256 -4.40 9.87 4.14
CA ILE A 256 -5.72 9.68 3.52
C ILE A 256 -6.79 9.38 4.59
N ILE A 257 -6.87 10.24 5.59
CA ILE A 257 -7.83 10.14 6.71
C ILE A 257 -8.74 11.37 6.65
N LYS A 258 -10.06 11.15 6.63
CA LYS A 258 -11.08 12.19 6.61
C LYS A 258 -12.06 11.95 7.76
N ASP A 259 -12.29 12.96 8.59
CA ASP A 259 -13.20 12.88 9.74
C ASP A 259 -12.91 11.67 10.65
N GLY A 260 -11.62 11.36 10.84
CA GLY A 260 -11.14 10.21 11.63
C GLY A 260 -11.26 8.84 10.95
N GLN A 261 -11.74 8.77 9.70
CA GLN A 261 -11.96 7.54 8.96
C GLN A 261 -11.01 7.41 7.78
N ARG A 262 -10.55 6.20 7.49
CA ARG A 262 -9.74 5.88 6.30
C ARG A 262 -10.50 6.19 5.01
N GLN A 263 -9.82 6.87 4.07
CA GLN A 263 -10.26 7.10 2.69
C GLN A 263 -9.39 6.30 1.71
N ASN A 264 -9.53 4.97 1.74
CA ASN A 264 -8.78 4.07 0.85
C ASN A 264 -9.14 4.27 -0.64
N MET A 265 -8.45 3.56 -1.53
CA MET A 265 -8.66 3.73 -2.97
C MET A 265 -10.02 3.22 -3.45
N ALA A 266 -10.61 2.23 -2.77
CA ALA A 266 -11.97 1.79 -3.07
C ALA A 266 -12.98 2.93 -2.82
N ARG A 267 -12.89 3.63 -1.69
CA ARG A 267 -13.73 4.81 -1.35
C ARG A 267 -13.49 5.99 -2.27
N SER A 268 -12.24 6.20 -2.65
CA SER A 268 -11.85 7.34 -3.47
C SER A 268 -12.29 7.18 -4.94
N TYR A 269 -12.18 5.97 -5.51
CA TYR A 269 -12.38 5.76 -6.94
C TYR A 269 -13.53 4.82 -7.31
N LEU A 270 -13.77 3.75 -6.54
CA LEU A 270 -14.72 2.71 -6.94
C LEU A 270 -16.14 2.99 -6.47
N TYR A 271 -16.35 3.23 -5.17
CA TYR A 271 -17.70 3.48 -4.63
C TYR A 271 -18.47 4.59 -5.39
N PRO A 272 -17.84 5.71 -5.83
CA PRO A 272 -18.51 6.72 -6.65
C PRO A 272 -19.04 6.22 -8.00
N VAL A 273 -18.46 5.14 -8.56
CA VAL A 273 -18.81 4.62 -9.89
C VAL A 273 -19.51 3.27 -9.86
N MET A 274 -19.46 2.53 -8.75
CA MET A 274 -20.03 1.18 -8.63
C MET A 274 -21.55 1.12 -8.85
N ALA A 275 -22.31 2.20 -8.64
CA ALA A 275 -23.73 2.22 -8.95
C ALA A 275 -24.02 2.21 -10.46
N GLN A 276 -23.08 2.69 -11.29
CA GLN A 276 -23.26 2.86 -12.73
C GLN A 276 -23.45 1.50 -13.42
N LYS A 277 -24.37 1.41 -14.39
CA LYS A 277 -24.78 0.13 -15.02
C LYS A 277 -23.68 -0.59 -15.79
N ASN A 278 -22.62 0.12 -16.18
CA ASN A 278 -21.51 -0.40 -16.97
C ASN A 278 -20.36 -0.96 -16.11
N VAL A 279 -20.40 -0.82 -14.78
CA VAL A 279 -19.36 -1.31 -13.87
C VAL A 279 -19.86 -2.53 -13.10
N THR A 280 -19.27 -3.69 -13.33
CA THR A 280 -19.51 -4.91 -12.53
C THR A 280 -18.29 -5.20 -11.66
N VAL A 281 -18.50 -5.44 -10.37
CA VAL A 281 -17.46 -5.79 -9.40
C VAL A 281 -17.79 -7.15 -8.79
N LEU A 282 -16.85 -8.10 -8.90
CA LEU A 282 -16.91 -9.38 -8.23
C LEU A 282 -15.91 -9.40 -7.08
N VAL A 283 -16.39 -9.61 -5.86
CA VAL A 283 -15.56 -9.90 -4.70
C VAL A 283 -15.52 -11.41 -4.44
N ASN A 284 -14.63 -11.87 -3.57
CA ASN A 284 -14.44 -13.28 -3.22
C ASN A 284 -14.27 -14.19 -4.44
N THR A 285 -13.62 -13.68 -5.49
CA THR A 285 -13.52 -14.34 -6.78
C THR A 285 -12.06 -14.42 -7.21
N HIS A 286 -11.54 -15.63 -7.34
CA HIS A 286 -10.17 -15.89 -7.75
C HIS A 286 -10.10 -16.16 -9.26
N VAL A 287 -9.16 -15.52 -9.97
CA VAL A 287 -8.88 -15.83 -11.37
C VAL A 287 -7.87 -16.97 -11.45
N ASN A 288 -8.20 -18.03 -12.18
CA ASN A 288 -7.36 -19.22 -12.26
C ASN A 288 -6.25 -19.07 -13.31
N LYS A 289 -6.61 -18.57 -14.50
CA LYS A 289 -5.68 -18.33 -15.61
C LYS A 289 -6.28 -17.35 -16.62
N LEU A 290 -5.42 -16.83 -17.49
CA LEU A 290 -5.83 -16.15 -18.72
C LEU A 290 -6.24 -17.18 -19.79
N VAL A 291 -7.20 -16.80 -20.64
CA VAL A 291 -7.57 -17.57 -21.83
C VAL A 291 -6.87 -16.93 -23.03
N ILE A 292 -6.01 -17.70 -23.70
CA ILE A 292 -5.12 -17.20 -24.75
C ILE A 292 -5.32 -18.03 -26.02
N ASP A 293 -5.44 -17.35 -27.16
CA ASP A 293 -5.44 -17.94 -28.50
C ASP A 293 -4.28 -17.37 -29.31
N GLY A 294 -3.30 -18.21 -29.65
CA GLY A 294 -2.02 -17.79 -30.20
C GLY A 294 -1.32 -16.80 -29.27
N THR A 295 -1.21 -15.54 -29.71
CA THR A 295 -0.64 -14.42 -28.93
C THR A 295 -1.68 -13.42 -28.45
N THR A 296 -2.97 -13.74 -28.54
CA THR A 296 -4.06 -12.81 -28.15
C THR A 296 -4.77 -13.32 -26.91
N VAL A 297 -4.79 -12.49 -25.86
CA VAL A 297 -5.60 -12.76 -24.67
C VAL A 297 -7.07 -12.50 -24.99
N GLN A 298 -7.89 -13.52 -24.81
CA GLN A 298 -9.34 -13.49 -25.08
C GLN A 298 -10.15 -13.15 -23.83
N GLY A 299 -9.59 -13.35 -22.64
CA GLY A 299 -10.26 -13.11 -21.38
C GLY A 299 -9.69 -13.98 -20.25
N ILE A 300 -10.55 -14.44 -19.36
CA ILE A 300 -10.16 -15.11 -18.11
C ILE A 300 -10.96 -16.38 -17.84
N GLU A 301 -10.35 -17.29 -17.07
CA GLU A 301 -11.02 -18.45 -16.48
C GLU A 301 -11.25 -18.21 -14.98
N LEU A 302 -12.50 -18.39 -14.54
CA LEU A 302 -12.95 -18.32 -13.15
C LEU A 302 -13.45 -19.69 -12.69
N GLU A 303 -13.43 -19.92 -11.38
CA GLU A 303 -14.18 -21.02 -10.77
C GLU A 303 -15.65 -20.60 -10.54
N GLY A 304 -16.59 -21.41 -11.03
CA GLY A 304 -18.02 -21.23 -10.82
C GLY A 304 -18.63 -22.36 -10.00
N SER A 305 -19.84 -22.16 -9.50
CA SER A 305 -20.57 -23.19 -8.72
C SER A 305 -20.85 -24.48 -9.48
N LYS A 306 -20.79 -24.45 -10.81
CA LYS A 306 -21.02 -25.60 -11.71
C LYS A 306 -19.78 -25.94 -12.54
N GLY A 307 -18.60 -25.52 -12.10
CA GLY A 307 -17.32 -25.66 -12.79
C GLY A 307 -16.86 -24.36 -13.44
N ARG A 308 -15.88 -24.48 -14.33
CA ARG A 308 -15.14 -23.34 -14.90
C ARG A 308 -16.04 -22.43 -15.75
N ILE A 309 -15.86 -21.12 -15.56
CA ILE A 309 -16.54 -20.08 -16.33
C ILE A 309 -15.47 -19.31 -17.11
N ILE A 310 -15.71 -19.10 -18.40
CA ILE A 310 -14.89 -18.22 -19.24
C ILE A 310 -15.62 -16.89 -19.42
N VAL A 311 -14.92 -15.79 -19.18
CA VAL A 311 -15.41 -14.43 -19.47
C VAL A 311 -14.46 -13.75 -20.44
N GLU A 312 -14.99 -13.25 -21.54
CA GLU A 312 -14.24 -12.65 -22.65
C GLU A 312 -14.04 -11.14 -22.48
N ALA A 313 -12.91 -10.64 -22.98
CA ALA A 313 -12.56 -9.22 -23.05
C ALA A 313 -12.49 -8.72 -24.51
N ASP A 314 -13.32 -7.73 -24.87
CA ASP A 314 -13.42 -7.21 -26.25
C ASP A 314 -12.26 -6.31 -26.60
N VAL A 315 -11.88 -5.48 -25.64
CA VAL A 315 -10.77 -4.54 -25.80
C VAL A 315 -9.53 -5.16 -25.18
N GLU A 316 -9.50 -5.32 -23.86
CA GLU A 316 -8.26 -5.66 -23.15
C GLU A 316 -8.51 -6.26 -21.77
N THR A 317 -7.64 -7.19 -21.36
CA THR A 317 -7.51 -7.63 -19.96
C THR A 317 -6.37 -6.86 -19.29
N ILE A 318 -6.59 -6.38 -18.07
CA ILE A 318 -5.60 -5.62 -17.30
C ILE A 318 -5.36 -6.30 -15.96
N LEU A 319 -4.08 -6.61 -15.68
CA LEU A 319 -3.64 -7.18 -14.42
C LEU A 319 -3.32 -6.08 -13.41
N SER A 320 -3.89 -6.18 -12.23
CA SER A 320 -3.67 -5.28 -11.09
C SER A 320 -3.56 -6.06 -9.77
N GLY A 321 -2.99 -7.28 -9.84
CA GLY A 321 -2.84 -8.21 -8.71
C GLY A 321 -1.68 -7.88 -7.76
N GLY A 322 -0.83 -6.91 -8.11
CA GLY A 322 0.31 -6.47 -7.30
C GLY A 322 1.54 -7.35 -7.44
N GLY A 323 2.59 -7.03 -6.67
CA GLY A 323 3.93 -7.59 -6.80
C GLY A 323 4.04 -9.12 -6.71
N PHE A 324 3.05 -9.83 -6.14
CA PHE A 324 3.08 -11.29 -6.04
C PHE A 324 2.06 -11.98 -6.94
N ASN A 325 0.82 -11.51 -6.96
CA ASN A 325 -0.25 -12.24 -7.65
C ASN A 325 -0.26 -12.00 -9.17
N THR A 326 0.24 -10.85 -9.64
CA THR A 326 0.41 -10.60 -11.07
C THR A 326 1.40 -11.55 -11.74
N PRO A 327 2.67 -11.68 -11.29
CA PRO A 327 3.59 -12.64 -11.91
C PRO A 327 3.11 -14.08 -11.73
N LYS A 328 2.47 -14.43 -10.60
CA LYS A 328 1.86 -15.75 -10.40
C LYS A 328 0.82 -16.06 -11.48
N LEU A 329 -0.11 -15.14 -11.75
CA LEU A 329 -1.16 -15.34 -12.76
C LEU A 329 -0.58 -15.45 -14.18
N LEU A 330 0.45 -14.65 -14.51
CA LEU A 330 1.16 -14.78 -15.77
C LEU A 330 1.78 -16.18 -15.92
N MET A 331 2.51 -16.64 -14.91
CA MET A 331 3.16 -17.95 -14.93
C MET A 331 2.13 -19.09 -15.05
N LEU A 332 1.02 -19.04 -14.28
CA LEU A 332 -0.09 -20.01 -14.39
C LEU A 332 -0.73 -20.02 -15.79
N SER A 333 -0.61 -18.92 -16.53
CA SER A 333 -1.12 -18.75 -17.90
C SER A 333 -0.08 -19.07 -18.98
N GLY A 334 1.08 -19.62 -18.61
CA GLY A 334 2.15 -19.98 -19.54
C GLY A 334 3.05 -18.83 -19.97
N ILE A 335 3.06 -17.73 -19.22
CA ILE A 335 3.87 -16.53 -19.52
C ILE A 335 4.95 -16.43 -18.44
N GLY A 336 6.19 -16.74 -18.79
CA GLY A 336 7.30 -16.77 -17.83
C GLY A 336 8.54 -17.49 -18.37
N ASP A 337 9.49 -17.80 -17.48
CA ASP A 337 10.65 -18.60 -17.83
C ASP A 337 10.24 -20.04 -18.21
N GLU A 338 10.62 -20.50 -19.40
CA GLU A 338 10.15 -21.78 -19.93
C GLU A 338 10.65 -22.97 -19.09
N VAL A 339 11.86 -22.86 -18.54
CA VAL A 339 12.44 -23.89 -17.69
C VAL A 339 11.69 -23.98 -16.37
N GLU A 340 11.32 -22.85 -15.78
CA GLU A 340 10.51 -22.80 -14.56
C GLU A 340 9.08 -23.32 -14.79
N LEU A 341 8.41 -22.89 -15.87
CA LEU A 341 7.05 -23.32 -16.20
C LEU A 341 6.96 -24.84 -16.41
N LYS A 342 7.96 -25.42 -17.08
CA LYS A 342 8.02 -26.87 -17.34
C LYS A 342 8.05 -27.70 -16.06
N LYS A 343 8.64 -27.19 -14.95
CA LYS A 343 8.66 -27.89 -13.65
C LYS A 343 7.25 -28.12 -13.10
N HIS A 344 6.28 -27.30 -13.50
CA HIS A 344 4.88 -27.38 -13.07
C HIS A 344 3.96 -27.97 -14.14
N ASN A 345 4.50 -28.53 -15.22
CA ASN A 345 3.77 -29.04 -16.38
C ASN A 345 2.89 -27.97 -17.05
N ILE A 346 3.36 -26.72 -17.07
CA ILE A 346 2.69 -25.62 -17.76
C ILE A 346 3.35 -25.44 -19.12
N ASN A 347 2.54 -25.43 -20.18
CA ASN A 347 3.02 -25.15 -21.53
C ASN A 347 3.36 -23.66 -21.66
N THR A 348 4.54 -23.36 -22.18
CA THR A 348 4.97 -22.00 -22.45
C THR A 348 4.18 -21.43 -23.63
N VAL A 349 3.54 -20.28 -23.40
CA VAL A 349 2.91 -19.43 -24.41
C VAL A 349 3.88 -18.34 -24.84
N VAL A 350 4.51 -17.66 -23.87
CA VAL A 350 5.55 -16.66 -24.10
C VAL A 350 6.70 -16.92 -23.13
N HIS A 351 7.91 -17.08 -23.68
CA HIS A 351 9.12 -17.10 -22.87
C HIS A 351 9.45 -15.66 -22.42
N SER A 352 9.16 -15.37 -21.15
CA SER A 352 9.42 -14.07 -20.53
C SER A 352 10.19 -14.30 -19.23
N PRO A 353 11.52 -14.45 -19.30
CA PRO A 353 12.33 -14.94 -18.18
C PRO A 353 12.41 -13.97 -17.00
N GLU A 354 12.01 -12.70 -17.14
CA GLU A 354 11.97 -11.72 -16.05
C GLU A 354 10.65 -11.70 -15.28
N VAL A 355 9.61 -12.42 -15.72
CA VAL A 355 8.39 -12.57 -14.92
C VAL A 355 8.72 -13.23 -13.59
N GLY A 356 8.38 -12.55 -12.50
CA GLY A 356 8.66 -12.97 -11.13
C GLY A 356 10.04 -12.57 -10.62
N LYS A 357 10.97 -12.09 -11.45
CA LYS A 357 12.30 -11.63 -11.00
C LYS A 357 12.29 -10.17 -10.56
N ASN A 358 13.42 -9.64 -10.11
CA ASN A 358 13.55 -8.22 -9.73
C ASN A 358 12.57 -7.78 -8.63
N MET A 359 12.17 -8.71 -7.75
CA MET A 359 11.34 -8.38 -6.58
C MET A 359 12.13 -7.41 -5.68
N GLN A 360 11.47 -6.32 -5.31
CA GLN A 360 11.99 -5.26 -4.46
C GLN A 360 10.99 -4.95 -3.36
N ASP A 361 11.50 -4.69 -2.15
CA ASP A 361 10.74 -4.15 -1.03
C ASP A 361 11.63 -3.23 -0.19
N HIS A 362 11.00 -2.29 0.53
CA HIS A 362 11.68 -1.54 1.56
C HIS A 362 11.75 -2.35 2.84
N ILE A 363 12.78 -2.10 3.63
CA ILE A 363 12.96 -2.75 4.93
C ILE A 363 12.78 -1.72 6.02
N LEU A 364 11.88 -1.99 6.96
CA LEU A 364 11.70 -1.21 8.17
C LEU A 364 12.34 -1.96 9.34
N HIS A 365 13.17 -1.28 10.11
CA HIS A 365 13.73 -1.82 11.33
C HIS A 365 12.88 -1.41 12.53
N GLY A 366 12.14 -2.37 13.10
CA GLY A 366 11.38 -2.16 14.32
C GLY A 366 12.27 -2.31 15.55
N GLY A 367 13.05 -1.27 15.91
CA GLY A 367 14.03 -1.47 16.97
C GLY A 367 14.58 -0.28 17.75
N VAL A 368 14.44 1.00 17.35
CA VAL A 368 14.84 2.09 18.26
C VAL A 368 13.62 2.56 19.03
N LEU A 369 13.51 2.11 20.29
CA LEU A 369 12.33 2.34 21.13
C LEU A 369 12.68 3.14 22.38
N PHE A 370 11.77 4.04 22.75
CA PHE A 370 11.86 4.88 23.93
C PHE A 370 10.64 4.66 24.82
N GLU A 371 10.85 4.47 26.13
CA GLU A 371 9.76 4.38 27.09
C GLU A 371 9.26 5.80 27.39
N SER A 372 7.97 6.08 27.18
CA SER A 372 7.40 7.36 27.57
C SER A 372 7.15 7.43 29.09
N PRO A 373 7.39 8.57 29.76
CA PRO A 373 7.01 8.78 31.16
C PRO A 373 5.49 8.68 31.41
N VAL A 374 4.68 8.84 30.37
CA VAL A 374 3.21 8.75 30.41
C VAL A 374 2.69 7.90 29.25
N GLN A 375 1.59 7.17 29.47
CA GLN A 375 0.96 6.43 28.38
C GLN A 375 0.44 7.41 27.32
N MET A 376 0.88 7.23 26.08
CA MET A 376 0.36 7.97 24.93
C MET A 376 -0.77 7.17 24.29
N SER A 377 -1.88 7.84 23.98
CA SER A 377 -2.93 7.29 23.13
C SER A 377 -2.68 7.78 21.71
N HIS A 378 -2.41 6.86 20.80
CA HIS A 378 -2.04 7.20 19.44
C HIS A 378 -3.20 7.84 18.66
N ARG A 379 -2.85 8.69 17.69
CA ARG A 379 -3.80 9.38 16.80
C ARG A 379 -3.59 8.94 15.36
N ASN A 380 -4.52 9.29 14.47
CA ASN A 380 -4.45 8.95 13.05
C ASN A 380 -4.14 7.46 12.80
N SER A 381 -2.99 7.13 12.22
CA SER A 381 -2.51 5.75 12.02
C SER A 381 -1.53 5.28 13.10
N GLY A 382 -1.18 6.16 14.04
CA GLY A 382 -0.09 6.00 15.00
C GLY A 382 1.29 6.28 14.41
N ALA A 383 1.37 6.80 13.18
CA ALA A 383 2.62 7.28 12.57
C ALA A 383 2.41 8.71 12.07
N GLU A 384 3.22 9.66 12.53
CA GLU A 384 2.93 11.10 12.32
C GLU A 384 4.06 11.85 11.61
N VAL A 385 5.30 11.36 11.66
CA VAL A 385 6.48 12.00 11.03
C VAL A 385 7.22 10.99 10.18
N SER A 386 7.56 11.40 8.95
CA SER A 386 8.49 10.67 8.10
C SER A 386 9.63 11.59 7.66
N GLY A 387 10.83 11.02 7.59
CA GLY A 387 12.00 11.67 6.99
C GLY A 387 12.70 10.75 6.02
N TYR A 388 13.35 11.37 5.04
CA TYR A 388 14.15 10.71 4.02
C TYR A 388 15.48 11.44 3.89
N LEU A 389 16.58 10.69 3.87
CA LEU A 389 17.93 11.23 3.77
C LEU A 389 18.82 10.35 2.90
N LYS A 390 19.84 10.98 2.36
CA LYS A 390 20.96 10.33 1.69
C LYS A 390 22.02 10.03 2.73
N SER A 391 22.37 8.77 2.84
CA SER A 391 23.43 8.30 3.72
C SER A 391 24.83 8.66 3.18
N ASP A 392 24.89 9.02 1.89
CA ASP A 392 26.04 9.57 1.18
C ASP A 392 25.54 10.65 0.21
N SER A 393 26.15 11.84 0.25
CA SER A 393 25.78 12.99 -0.59
C SER A 393 25.88 12.74 -2.10
N THR A 394 26.60 11.69 -2.53
CA THR A 394 26.74 11.30 -3.94
C THR A 394 25.53 10.56 -4.50
N LEU A 395 24.60 10.10 -3.64
CA LEU A 395 23.40 9.40 -4.06
C LEU A 395 22.42 10.34 -4.78
N ASP A 396 21.74 9.83 -5.81
CA ASP A 396 20.67 10.54 -6.51
C ASP A 396 19.37 10.56 -5.68
N LEU A 397 19.09 9.46 -4.98
CA LEU A 397 17.93 9.22 -4.12
C LEU A 397 18.31 9.06 -2.64
N PRO A 398 17.37 9.34 -1.72
CA PRO A 398 17.54 8.94 -0.33
C PRO A 398 17.49 7.42 -0.23
N ASP A 399 18.45 6.84 0.46
CA ASP A 399 18.50 5.40 0.77
C ASP A 399 17.98 5.09 2.18
N ILE A 400 17.91 6.11 3.04
CA ILE A 400 17.45 6.01 4.43
C ILE A 400 16.10 6.70 4.58
N SER A 401 15.24 6.10 5.40
CA SER A 401 14.07 6.77 5.97
C SER A 401 14.00 6.60 7.48
N VAL A 402 13.29 7.52 8.13
CA VAL A 402 12.94 7.43 9.55
C VAL A 402 11.43 7.65 9.69
N VAL A 403 10.77 6.80 10.47
CA VAL A 403 9.33 6.86 10.73
C VAL A 403 9.13 6.93 12.24
N GLN A 404 8.44 7.96 12.71
CA GLN A 404 8.00 8.01 14.10
C GLN A 404 6.69 7.27 14.27
N ILE A 405 6.68 6.29 15.16
CA ILE A 405 5.52 5.45 15.47
C ILE A 405 5.19 5.56 16.97
N GLU A 406 3.92 5.77 17.28
CA GLU A 406 3.37 5.99 18.63
C GLU A 406 3.07 4.69 19.40
N LEU A 407 3.53 3.57 18.85
CA LEU A 407 3.33 2.21 19.34
C LEU A 407 4.69 1.49 19.44
N PRO A 408 4.82 0.44 20.28
CA PRO A 408 6.03 -0.37 20.36
C PRO A 408 6.17 -1.27 19.11
N TYR A 409 6.58 -0.68 17.99
CA TYR A 409 6.79 -1.40 16.74
C TYR A 409 8.14 -2.12 16.74
N VAL A 410 8.10 -3.46 16.83
CA VAL A 410 9.29 -4.32 16.87
C VAL A 410 9.08 -5.59 16.07
N SER A 411 10.18 -6.18 15.58
CA SER A 411 10.13 -7.55 15.05
C SER A 411 9.83 -8.55 16.18
N ASP A 412 9.32 -9.74 15.83
CA ASP A 412 9.07 -10.80 16.83
C ASP A 412 10.32 -11.22 17.62
N VAL A 413 11.50 -11.19 16.98
CA VAL A 413 12.76 -11.57 17.61
C VAL A 413 13.20 -10.51 18.61
N ILE A 414 13.21 -9.25 18.19
CA ILE A 414 13.57 -8.11 19.05
C ILE A 414 12.54 -7.95 20.18
N GLY A 415 11.24 -8.11 19.88
CA GLY A 415 10.18 -8.03 20.87
C GLY A 415 10.31 -9.09 21.97
N LYS A 416 10.67 -10.33 21.61
CA LYS A 416 10.93 -11.40 22.59
C LYS A 416 12.18 -11.15 23.43
N GLU A 417 13.24 -10.60 22.83
CA GLU A 417 14.50 -10.33 23.51
C GLU A 417 14.37 -9.18 24.52
N TYR A 418 13.74 -8.07 24.13
CA TYR A 418 13.72 -6.85 24.95
C TYR A 418 12.43 -6.66 25.77
N ASN A 419 11.32 -7.30 25.37
CA ASN A 419 10.01 -7.18 26.01
C ASN A 419 9.62 -5.73 26.35
N PRO A 420 9.47 -4.85 25.34
CA PRO A 420 9.30 -3.42 25.58
C PRO A 420 7.99 -3.10 26.33
N PRO A 421 8.00 -2.13 27.27
CA PRO A 421 6.77 -1.65 27.92
C PRO A 421 5.73 -1.16 26.90
N SER A 422 4.44 -1.33 27.18
CA SER A 422 3.33 -0.84 26.33
C SER A 422 3.25 0.69 26.21
N SER A 423 3.96 1.43 27.08
CA SER A 423 4.12 2.88 27.01
C SER A 423 5.24 3.33 26.06
N SER A 424 5.88 2.39 25.34
CA SER A 424 6.98 2.71 24.44
C SER A 424 6.47 3.22 23.09
N TRP A 425 7.26 4.10 22.49
CA TRP A 425 7.11 4.59 21.13
C TRP A 425 8.43 4.40 20.38
N ALA A 426 8.39 4.43 19.05
CA ALA A 426 9.52 4.05 18.22
C ALA A 426 9.94 5.16 17.25
N LEU A 427 11.24 5.23 17.00
CA LEU A 427 11.81 5.77 15.77
C LEU A 427 12.28 4.57 14.95
N CYS A 428 11.58 4.28 13.87
CA CYS A 428 11.90 3.15 13.02
C CYS A 428 12.78 3.62 11.87
N GLY A 429 14.03 3.16 11.85
CA GLY A 429 14.95 3.35 10.73
C GLY A 429 14.57 2.42 9.59
N GLY A 430 14.59 2.92 8.36
CA GLY A 430 14.22 2.15 7.17
C GLY A 430 15.21 2.35 6.04
N MET A 431 15.26 1.36 5.15
CA MET A 431 16.00 1.40 3.89
C MET A 431 15.00 1.38 2.73
N VAL A 432 15.13 2.35 1.81
CA VAL A 432 14.12 2.65 0.77
C VAL A 432 14.67 2.61 -0.67
N THR A 433 15.93 2.22 -0.86
CA THR A 433 16.51 1.96 -2.18
C THR A 433 17.27 0.63 -2.17
N PRO A 434 16.55 -0.50 -2.05
CA PRO A 434 17.19 -1.81 -1.92
C PRO A 434 18.07 -2.11 -3.13
N LYS A 435 19.26 -2.64 -2.89
CA LYS A 435 20.12 -3.27 -3.90
C LYS A 435 19.90 -4.78 -3.98
N SER A 436 19.48 -5.41 -2.88
CA SER A 436 18.98 -6.78 -2.89
C SER A 436 17.85 -6.94 -3.91
N ARG A 437 17.81 -8.10 -4.57
CA ARG A 437 16.75 -8.50 -5.49
C ARG A 437 16.26 -9.89 -5.16
N GLY A 438 14.96 -10.00 -4.98
CA GLY A 438 14.26 -11.25 -4.78
C GLY A 438 13.60 -11.77 -6.06
N ARG A 439 12.80 -12.82 -5.88
CA ARG A 439 11.95 -13.41 -6.91
C ARG A 439 10.66 -14.00 -6.34
N VAL A 440 9.69 -14.19 -7.22
CA VAL A 440 8.41 -14.87 -6.98
C VAL A 440 8.30 -16.01 -7.99
N THR A 441 8.07 -17.24 -7.52
CA THR A 441 7.89 -18.41 -8.38
C THR A 441 6.62 -19.17 -8.02
N LEU A 442 6.21 -20.09 -8.88
CA LEU A 442 5.07 -20.96 -8.59
C LEU A 442 5.45 -22.01 -7.55
N GLN A 443 4.52 -22.26 -6.61
CA GLN A 443 4.58 -23.44 -5.75
C GLN A 443 4.11 -24.69 -6.50
N SER A 444 3.07 -24.54 -7.32
CA SER A 444 2.48 -25.59 -8.15
C SER A 444 1.69 -24.98 -9.31
N SER A 445 1.06 -25.81 -10.14
CA SER A 445 0.10 -25.37 -11.16
C SER A 445 -1.33 -25.18 -10.64
N ASN A 446 -1.57 -25.38 -9.34
CA ASN A 446 -2.86 -25.09 -8.71
C ASN A 446 -2.97 -23.58 -8.44
N PRO A 447 -3.96 -22.87 -9.03
CA PRO A 447 -4.12 -21.43 -8.82
C PRO A 447 -4.40 -21.05 -7.37
N SER A 448 -4.93 -21.97 -6.55
CA SER A 448 -5.22 -21.70 -5.13
C SER A 448 -3.98 -21.72 -4.23
N ASP A 449 -2.87 -22.28 -4.70
CA ASP A 449 -1.64 -22.35 -3.91
C ASP A 449 -0.95 -20.97 -3.88
N ARG A 450 -0.43 -20.57 -2.72
CA ARG A 450 0.35 -19.33 -2.59
C ARG A 450 1.63 -19.41 -3.44
N PRO A 451 2.12 -18.29 -4.00
CA PRO A 451 3.41 -18.30 -4.66
C PRO A 451 4.54 -18.54 -3.65
N ILE A 452 5.70 -18.97 -4.14
CA ILE A 452 6.93 -18.97 -3.35
C ILE A 452 7.53 -17.57 -3.46
N VAL A 453 7.76 -16.92 -2.31
CA VAL A 453 8.38 -15.60 -2.22
C VAL A 453 9.80 -15.75 -1.68
N ASP A 454 10.80 -15.46 -2.49
CA ASP A 454 12.19 -15.36 -2.08
C ASP A 454 12.59 -13.89 -2.15
N ALA A 455 12.39 -13.15 -1.06
CA ALA A 455 12.61 -11.71 -1.03
C ALA A 455 14.10 -11.33 -1.01
N ASN A 456 14.97 -12.27 -0.62
CA ASN A 456 16.42 -12.08 -0.53
C ASN A 456 16.85 -10.79 0.23
N PHE A 457 16.14 -10.47 1.32
CA PHE A 457 16.38 -9.28 2.12
C PHE A 457 17.79 -9.19 2.67
N LEU A 458 18.42 -8.01 2.59
CA LEU A 458 19.72 -7.69 3.18
C LEU A 458 20.88 -8.60 2.74
N ASP A 459 20.75 -9.19 1.56
CA ASP A 459 21.82 -9.92 0.87
C ASP A 459 22.93 -8.95 0.40
N HIS A 460 22.56 -7.77 -0.10
CA HIS A 460 23.54 -6.76 -0.50
C HIS A 460 24.10 -6.01 0.74
N PRO A 461 25.43 -5.83 0.85
CA PRO A 461 26.05 -5.17 2.02
C PRO A 461 25.62 -3.71 2.19
N ASP A 462 25.40 -2.98 1.10
CA ASP A 462 24.93 -1.59 1.18
C ASP A 462 23.56 -1.46 1.84
N ASP A 463 22.67 -2.44 1.67
CA ASP A 463 21.35 -2.40 2.31
C ASP A 463 21.47 -2.49 3.83
N VAL A 464 22.43 -3.30 4.32
CA VAL A 464 22.78 -3.39 5.74
C VAL A 464 23.39 -2.07 6.20
N ALA A 465 24.32 -1.49 5.43
CA ALA A 465 24.96 -0.22 5.77
C ALA A 465 23.97 0.94 5.88
N SER A 466 22.99 1.04 4.97
CA SER A 466 21.93 2.04 5.03
C SER A 466 21.06 1.87 6.28
N LEU A 467 20.71 0.63 6.65
CA LEU A 467 19.96 0.38 7.89
C LEU A 467 20.76 0.73 9.15
N ILE A 468 22.05 0.40 9.22
CA ILE A 468 22.91 0.79 10.35
C ILE A 468 22.85 2.32 10.55
N LYS A 469 23.11 3.07 9.47
CA LYS A 469 23.06 4.54 9.51
C LYS A 469 21.68 5.07 9.90
N SER A 470 20.59 4.42 9.46
CA SER A 470 19.24 4.79 9.84
C SER A 470 18.96 4.59 11.35
N ILE A 471 19.50 3.53 11.94
CA ILE A 471 19.38 3.23 13.38
C ILE A 471 20.18 4.23 14.19
N GLU A 472 21.43 4.51 13.78
CA GLU A 472 22.28 5.51 14.42
C GLU A 472 21.61 6.89 14.42
N LEU A 473 21.00 7.28 13.29
CA LEU A 473 20.23 8.51 13.19
C LEU A 473 19.00 8.53 14.10
N CYS A 474 18.28 7.40 14.22
CA CYS A 474 17.16 7.29 15.15
C CYS A 474 17.60 7.50 16.61
N GLN A 475 18.75 6.92 17.00
CA GLN A 475 19.31 7.12 18.34
C GLN A 475 19.74 8.58 18.56
N GLU A 476 20.37 9.20 17.55
CA GLU A 476 20.78 10.60 17.61
C GLU A 476 19.57 11.51 17.81
N ILE A 477 18.55 11.41 16.95
CA ILE A 477 17.29 12.16 17.07
C ILE A 477 16.67 11.93 18.45
N GLY A 478 16.50 10.68 18.86
CA GLY A 478 15.86 10.33 20.14
C GLY A 478 16.60 10.83 21.39
N SER A 479 17.90 11.09 21.28
CA SER A 479 18.75 11.59 22.39
C SER A 479 18.72 13.11 22.57
N THR A 480 18.04 13.84 21.69
CA THR A 480 17.98 15.31 21.70
C THR A 480 17.21 15.88 22.90
N GLN A 481 17.50 17.15 23.22
CA GLN A 481 16.90 17.84 24.35
C GLN A 481 15.39 18.10 24.14
N GLU A 482 14.97 18.27 22.88
CA GLU A 482 13.59 18.47 22.44
C GLU A 482 12.70 17.26 22.78
N LEU A 483 13.26 16.05 22.70
CA LEU A 483 12.56 14.79 22.96
C LEU A 483 12.64 14.33 24.42
N LYS A 484 13.48 14.93 25.26
CA LYS A 484 13.71 14.53 26.66
C LYS A 484 12.43 14.33 27.49
N LYS A 485 11.38 15.12 27.25
CA LYS A 485 10.11 15.00 28.01
C LYS A 485 9.25 13.79 27.61
N TYR A 486 9.55 13.14 26.50
CA TYR A 486 8.89 11.92 26.01
C TYR A 486 9.76 10.67 26.17
N VAL A 487 10.97 10.80 26.71
CA VAL A 487 11.93 9.72 26.88
C VAL A 487 12.26 9.56 28.36
N LYS A 488 11.72 8.52 28.99
CA LYS A 488 12.15 8.07 30.32
C LYS A 488 13.48 7.32 30.22
N ARG A 489 13.63 6.50 29.18
CA ARG A 489 14.86 5.79 28.79
C ARG A 489 14.74 5.27 27.36
N GLU A 490 15.88 5.02 26.73
CA GLU A 490 15.95 4.15 25.55
C GLU A 490 15.77 2.69 26.00
N VAL A 491 14.79 2.00 25.44
CA VAL A 491 14.49 0.59 25.75
C VAL A 491 15.26 -0.33 24.81
N ILE A 492 15.34 0.03 23.53
CA ILE A 492 15.97 -0.77 22.49
C ILE A 492 16.78 0.16 21.56
N PRO A 493 18.04 -0.18 21.22
CA PRO A 493 18.84 -1.25 21.85
C PRO A 493 19.24 -0.92 23.31
N GLY A 494 19.09 0.33 23.76
CA GLY A 494 19.38 0.75 25.15
C GLY A 494 20.87 0.73 25.49
N LYS A 495 21.73 0.46 24.50
CA LYS A 495 23.19 0.47 24.58
C LYS A 495 23.77 0.78 23.19
N LYS A 496 25.03 1.21 23.16
CA LYS A 496 25.75 1.39 21.90
C LYS A 496 26.20 0.03 21.35
N LEU A 497 25.71 -0.34 20.18
CA LEU A 497 26.11 -1.55 19.45
C LEU A 497 27.28 -1.24 18.49
N LYS A 498 28.16 -2.21 18.23
CA LYS A 498 29.28 -2.07 17.28
C LYS A 498 29.55 -3.35 16.52
N GLY A 499 30.07 -3.22 15.30
CA GLY A 499 30.50 -4.34 14.46
C GLY A 499 29.41 -5.40 14.35
N LYS A 500 29.76 -6.65 14.67
CA LYS A 500 28.85 -7.78 14.54
C LYS A 500 27.56 -7.67 15.37
N GLU A 501 27.61 -7.04 16.54
CA GLU A 501 26.39 -6.83 17.35
C GLU A 501 25.38 -5.92 16.64
N MET A 502 25.87 -4.88 15.95
CA MET A 502 25.01 -3.96 15.19
C MET A 502 24.45 -4.66 13.94
N GLU A 503 25.27 -5.43 13.24
CA GLU A 503 24.80 -6.22 12.09
C GLU A 503 23.71 -7.23 12.50
N ASP A 504 23.92 -7.97 13.58
CA ASP A 504 22.94 -8.95 14.05
C ASP A 504 21.66 -8.26 14.53
N PHE A 505 21.78 -7.09 15.16
CA PHE A 505 20.62 -6.28 15.53
C PHE A 505 19.81 -5.85 14.30
N VAL A 506 20.47 -5.30 13.27
CA VAL A 506 19.85 -4.95 11.98
C VAL A 506 19.12 -6.16 11.39
N ARG A 507 19.81 -7.30 11.30
CA ARG A 507 19.26 -8.51 10.68
C ARG A 507 18.15 -9.16 11.50
N ASN A 508 18.12 -8.99 12.82
CA ASN A 508 17.06 -9.48 13.71
C ASN A 508 15.85 -8.55 13.78
N GLY A 509 16.07 -7.23 13.67
CA GLY A 509 15.01 -6.22 13.72
C GLY A 509 14.41 -5.87 12.35
N ALA A 510 15.01 -6.34 11.26
CA ALA A 510 14.47 -6.15 9.92
C ALA A 510 13.07 -6.76 9.78
N THR A 511 12.17 -5.94 9.25
CA THR A 511 10.80 -6.28 8.85
C THR A 511 10.55 -5.61 7.50
N THR A 512 9.48 -5.98 6.82
CA THR A 512 9.10 -5.38 5.54
C THR A 512 8.21 -4.15 5.75
N TYR A 513 8.27 -3.19 4.82
CA TYR A 513 7.24 -2.14 4.71
C TYR A 513 5.97 -2.61 3.99
N PHE A 514 5.97 -3.82 3.44
CA PHE A 514 4.92 -4.43 2.63
C PHE A 514 4.77 -3.75 1.25
N HIS A 515 5.90 -3.43 0.61
CA HIS A 515 5.96 -2.69 -0.66
C HIS A 515 6.45 -3.51 -1.86
N ALA A 516 6.28 -4.84 -1.82
CA ALA A 516 6.61 -5.74 -2.91
C ALA A 516 6.25 -5.21 -4.32
N SER A 517 7.28 -5.11 -5.17
CA SER A 517 7.20 -4.49 -6.50
C SER A 517 8.24 -5.06 -7.47
N GLY A 518 8.14 -4.66 -8.74
CA GLY A 518 9.17 -4.88 -9.76
C GLY A 518 9.20 -6.25 -10.43
N THR A 519 8.27 -7.14 -10.07
CA THR A 519 8.20 -8.52 -10.56
C THR A 519 7.75 -8.71 -12.00
N CYS A 520 7.33 -7.65 -12.67
CA CYS A 520 6.96 -7.61 -14.07
C CYS A 520 7.44 -6.28 -14.69
N ARG A 521 8.70 -5.89 -14.42
CA ARG A 521 9.20 -4.55 -14.72
C ARG A 521 8.94 -4.08 -16.16
N MET A 522 8.61 -2.80 -16.28
CA MET A 522 8.60 -2.11 -17.56
C MET A 522 10.03 -1.78 -18.01
N GLY A 523 10.21 -1.62 -19.32
CA GLY A 523 11.48 -1.21 -19.90
C GLY A 523 11.42 -1.15 -21.42
N ASN A 524 12.49 -0.65 -22.04
CA ASN A 524 12.67 -0.64 -23.49
C ASN A 524 13.70 -1.69 -23.98
N ASP A 525 14.20 -2.51 -23.06
CA ASP A 525 15.11 -3.63 -23.35
C ASP A 525 14.36 -4.95 -23.59
N ASP A 526 15.02 -5.90 -24.23
CA ASP A 526 14.43 -7.19 -24.64
C ASP A 526 13.98 -8.08 -23.45
N LEU A 527 14.42 -7.77 -22.23
CA LEU A 527 14.05 -8.50 -21.02
C LEU A 527 12.88 -7.85 -20.26
N ALA A 528 12.41 -6.68 -20.67
CA ALA A 528 11.25 -6.05 -20.05
C ALA A 528 10.00 -6.93 -20.18
N VAL A 529 9.19 -7.02 -19.13
CA VAL A 529 7.94 -7.78 -19.15
C VAL A 529 6.82 -6.97 -19.79
N VAL A 530 6.82 -5.65 -19.57
CA VAL A 530 5.90 -4.72 -20.23
C VAL A 530 6.64 -3.58 -20.91
N ASP A 531 6.03 -3.02 -21.95
CA ASP A 531 6.56 -1.84 -22.63
C ASP A 531 6.21 -0.52 -21.90
N ASN A 532 6.58 0.61 -22.49
CA ASN A 532 6.28 1.95 -21.98
C ASN A 532 4.78 2.28 -21.93
N GLU A 533 3.94 1.49 -22.59
CA GLU A 533 2.49 1.59 -22.57
C GLU A 533 1.87 0.53 -21.64
N LEU A 534 2.66 -0.17 -20.83
CA LEU A 534 2.20 -1.21 -19.91
C LEU A 534 1.66 -2.48 -20.61
N ARG A 535 1.87 -2.65 -21.92
CA ARG A 535 1.46 -3.87 -22.64
C ARG A 535 2.45 -4.98 -22.37
N VAL A 536 1.94 -6.20 -22.14
CA VAL A 536 2.80 -7.38 -21.93
C VAL A 536 3.50 -7.76 -23.23
N ASN A 537 4.82 -7.77 -23.21
CA ASN A 537 5.63 -8.07 -24.38
C ASN A 537 5.34 -9.48 -24.91
N GLY A 538 5.16 -9.59 -26.23
CA GLY A 538 4.81 -10.86 -26.90
C GLY A 538 3.32 -11.19 -26.92
N LEU A 539 2.45 -10.38 -26.29
CA LEU A 539 1.01 -10.60 -26.27
C LEU A 539 0.22 -9.39 -26.75
N LYS A 540 -1.01 -9.66 -27.19
CA LYS A 540 -2.04 -8.66 -27.52
C LYS A 540 -3.14 -8.71 -26.48
N LYS A 541 -3.76 -7.55 -26.23
CA LYS A 541 -4.89 -7.37 -25.31
C LYS A 541 -4.59 -7.73 -23.85
N LEU A 542 -3.36 -7.46 -23.41
CA LEU A 542 -2.94 -7.66 -22.04
C LEU A 542 -2.06 -6.50 -21.57
N ARG A 543 -2.48 -5.85 -20.49
CA ARG A 543 -1.65 -4.86 -19.77
C ARG A 543 -1.46 -5.23 -18.31
N ILE A 544 -0.45 -4.63 -17.69
CA ILE A 544 -0.25 -4.69 -16.24
C ILE A 544 -0.25 -3.27 -15.68
N ALA A 545 -1.13 -3.00 -14.72
CA ALA A 545 -1.21 -1.72 -14.03
C ALA A 545 -1.22 -1.97 -12.52
N ASP A 546 -0.04 -2.18 -11.93
CA ASP A 546 0.19 -2.29 -10.48
C ASP A 546 1.68 -2.15 -10.12
N SER A 547 2.07 -2.46 -8.88
CA SER A 547 3.45 -2.34 -8.40
C SER A 547 4.46 -3.28 -9.08
N SER A 548 4.02 -4.33 -9.75
CA SER A 548 4.95 -5.27 -10.42
C SER A 548 5.70 -4.61 -11.58
N ILE A 549 5.16 -3.55 -12.20
CA ILE A 549 5.79 -2.92 -13.37
C ILE A 549 6.97 -2.00 -13.01
N MET A 550 7.19 -1.70 -11.72
CA MET A 550 8.20 -0.73 -11.30
C MET A 550 9.62 -1.24 -11.62
N PRO A 551 10.39 -0.62 -12.53
CA PRO A 551 11.75 -1.10 -12.85
C PRO A 551 12.67 -0.97 -11.62
N ARG A 552 12.51 0.12 -10.90
CA ARG A 552 13.02 0.38 -9.56
C ARG A 552 11.85 0.78 -8.67
N ILE A 553 11.77 0.22 -7.47
CA ILE A 553 10.79 0.67 -6.46
C ILE A 553 10.98 2.18 -6.18
N VAL A 554 9.89 2.91 -5.96
CA VAL A 554 9.97 4.34 -5.57
C VAL A 554 10.45 4.45 -4.12
N SER A 555 11.27 5.44 -3.76
CA SER A 555 11.87 5.58 -2.42
C SER A 555 10.91 6.05 -1.32
N VAL A 556 9.61 5.76 -1.44
CA VAL A 556 8.51 6.12 -0.55
C VAL A 556 7.46 5.00 -0.51
N PRO A 557 6.47 5.02 0.40
CA PRO A 557 5.33 4.11 0.31
C PRO A 557 4.72 4.01 -1.10
N THR A 558 4.51 2.78 -1.57
CA THR A 558 4.20 2.53 -2.99
C THR A 558 2.76 2.82 -3.39
N MET A 559 1.85 3.05 -2.43
CA MET A 559 0.43 3.27 -2.72
C MET A 559 0.21 4.45 -3.71
N PRO A 560 0.75 5.67 -3.51
CA PRO A 560 0.57 6.76 -4.47
C PRO A 560 1.13 6.45 -5.86
N ALA A 561 2.25 5.74 -5.95
CA ALA A 561 2.81 5.31 -7.24
C ALA A 561 1.89 4.30 -7.96
N CYS A 562 1.27 3.38 -7.21
CA CYS A 562 0.25 2.48 -7.79
C CYS A 562 -0.97 3.24 -8.31
N VAL A 563 -1.44 4.28 -7.61
CA VAL A 563 -2.54 5.14 -8.09
C VAL A 563 -2.14 5.88 -9.35
N LEU A 564 -0.93 6.43 -9.40
CA LEU A 564 -0.35 7.06 -10.61
C LEU A 564 -0.33 6.09 -11.79
N ILE A 565 0.08 4.83 -11.57
CA ILE A 565 0.08 3.79 -12.61
C ILE A 565 -1.34 3.52 -13.12
N GLY A 566 -2.33 3.41 -12.22
CA GLY A 566 -3.73 3.21 -12.60
C GLY A 566 -4.32 4.38 -13.39
N GLU A 567 -4.04 5.62 -12.99
CA GLU A 567 -4.41 6.83 -13.74
C GLU A 567 -3.76 6.87 -15.12
N ARG A 568 -2.45 6.56 -15.19
CA ARG A 568 -1.72 6.48 -16.46
C ARG A 568 -2.30 5.41 -17.39
N ALA A 569 -2.62 4.24 -16.85
CA ALA A 569 -3.23 3.17 -17.61
C ALA A 569 -4.58 3.60 -18.19
N SER A 570 -5.38 4.39 -17.44
CA SER A 570 -6.62 4.94 -17.97
C SER A 570 -6.38 5.94 -19.11
N ASP A 571 -5.39 6.83 -19.00
CA ASP A 571 -5.02 7.77 -20.08
C ASP A 571 -4.54 7.03 -21.35
N LEU A 572 -3.89 5.87 -21.20
CA LEU A 572 -3.41 5.03 -22.32
C LEU A 572 -4.50 4.20 -23.00
N LEU A 573 -5.63 3.99 -22.33
CA LEU A 573 -6.76 3.19 -22.81
C LEU A 573 -7.91 4.05 -23.37
N ALA A 574 -7.90 5.34 -23.07
CA ALA A 574 -8.94 6.32 -23.42
C ALA A 574 -8.95 6.74 -24.90
#